data_AF-A0AAC9V688-F1
#
_entry.id   AF-A0AAC9V688-F1
#
_cell.length_a   1.000
_cell.length_b   1.000
_cell.length_c   1.000
_cell.angle_alpha   90.00
_cell.angle_beta   90.00
_cell.angle_gamma   90.00
#
_symmetry.space_group_name_H-M   'P 1'
#
loop_
_entity.id
_entity.type
_entity.pdbx_description
1 polymer ?
#
loop_
_entity_poly.entity_id
_entity_poly.type
_entity_poly.pdbx_seq_one_letter_code
_entity_poly.pdbx_strand_id
1 'polypeptide(L)'
;MEASSPPETTKRSYALAVTLVLLTASLIGNVFLFSLHLQDKQQDRVDKGKAILQSMGGTSRSLSNLEALLSAMEEASGAERDKAIYDAGAMFLGQSGSFLTLMDSGKEFSADASTWPAEYKKTAVAFMDRAGKDIVSGTKEDKARLAQTAKELTRLLGGVDFSIDSKERALTIQADKGWPDICLQMLNVMEAYLKS
;
A
#
# COMPACT_ATOMS: atom_id res chain seq x y z
N MET A 1 5.26 -91.58 24.95
CA MET A 1 5.61 -90.17 25.19
C MET A 1 6.43 -89.71 24.01
N GLU A 2 5.90 -88.82 23.18
CA GLU A 2 6.68 -87.83 22.42
C GLU A 2 5.66 -86.87 21.79
N ALA A 3 5.45 -85.74 22.48
CA ALA A 3 4.61 -84.66 21.99
C ALA A 3 5.41 -83.87 20.95
N SER A 4 4.87 -83.78 19.74
CA SER A 4 5.39 -82.94 18.66
C SER A 4 5.12 -81.48 19.00
N SER A 5 6.17 -80.68 19.23
CA SER A 5 6.06 -79.23 19.38
C SER A 5 6.02 -78.57 17.99
N PRO A 6 5.03 -77.73 17.67
CA PRO A 6 5.05 -76.95 16.44
C PRO A 6 6.07 -75.80 16.56
N PRO A 7 6.68 -75.35 15.44
CA PRO A 7 7.60 -74.22 15.45
C PRO A 7 6.84 -72.92 15.77
N GLU A 8 7.23 -72.23 16.84
CA GLU A 8 6.75 -70.88 17.11
C GLU A 8 7.28 -69.92 16.03
N THR A 9 6.41 -69.52 15.11
CA THR A 9 6.68 -68.39 14.22
C THR A 9 6.60 -67.09 15.02
N THR A 10 7.75 -66.56 15.43
CA THR A 10 7.87 -65.24 16.06
C THR A 10 7.32 -64.16 15.12
N LYS A 11 6.10 -63.68 15.38
CA LYS A 11 5.53 -62.51 14.69
C LYS A 11 6.41 -61.30 14.98
N ARG A 12 7.28 -60.92 14.05
CA ARG A 12 8.07 -59.67 14.16
C ARG A 12 7.12 -58.51 14.37
N SER A 13 7.28 -57.77 15.47
CA SER A 13 6.46 -56.60 15.78
C SER A 13 6.83 -55.45 14.85
N TYR A 14 6.18 -55.37 13.69
CA TYR A 14 6.33 -54.28 12.73
C TYR A 14 5.69 -52.97 13.21
N ALA A 15 4.94 -53.00 14.32
CA ALA A 15 4.24 -51.85 14.88
C ALA A 15 5.21 -50.69 15.21
N LEU A 16 6.39 -50.98 15.74
CA LEU A 16 7.40 -49.96 16.04
C LEU A 16 7.89 -49.26 14.77
N ALA A 17 8.24 -50.05 13.74
CA ALA A 17 8.72 -49.51 12.46
C ALA A 17 7.64 -48.69 11.75
N VAL A 18 6.40 -49.18 11.73
CA VAL A 18 5.24 -48.47 11.15
C VAL A 18 4.97 -47.17 11.91
N THR A 19 4.99 -47.19 13.24
CA THR A 19 4.79 -45.99 14.06
C THR A 19 5.90 -44.97 13.82
N LEU A 20 7.15 -45.42 13.67
CA LEU A 20 8.29 -44.54 13.42
C LEU A 20 8.23 -43.91 12.03
N VAL A 21 7.78 -44.66 11.00
CA VAL A 21 7.53 -44.14 9.66
C VAL A 21 6.38 -43.12 9.66
N LEU A 22 5.26 -43.43 10.32
CA LEU A 22 4.11 -42.52 10.44
C LEU A 22 4.47 -41.24 11.20
N LEU A 23 5.22 -41.37 12.29
CA LEU A 23 5.71 -40.23 13.06
C LEU A 23 6.62 -39.35 12.22
N THR A 24 7.56 -39.94 11.48
CA THR A 24 8.49 -39.21 10.61
C THR A 24 7.75 -38.52 9.47
N ALA A 25 6.81 -39.21 8.82
CA ALA A 25 5.97 -38.63 7.77
C ALA A 25 5.08 -37.50 8.29
N SER A 26 4.50 -37.65 9.49
CA SER A 26 3.70 -36.60 10.14
C SER A 26 4.54 -35.39 10.52
N LEU A 27 5.75 -35.59 11.04
CA LEU A 27 6.65 -34.51 11.42
C LEU A 27 7.13 -33.73 10.18
N ILE A 28 7.54 -34.43 9.12
CA ILE A 28 7.93 -33.82 7.84
C ILE A 28 6.75 -33.04 7.25
N GLY A 29 5.55 -33.62 7.23
CA GLY A 29 4.35 -32.96 6.73
C GLY A 29 4.03 -31.68 7.49
N ASN A 30 4.09 -31.70 8.82
CA ASN A 30 3.82 -30.53 9.65
C ASN A 30 4.87 -29.43 9.45
N VAL A 31 6.16 -29.78 9.40
CA VAL A 31 7.24 -28.81 9.15
C VAL A 31 7.15 -28.21 7.74
N PHE A 32 6.77 -29.02 6.75
CA PHE A 32 6.58 -28.57 5.38
C PHE A 32 5.39 -27.62 5.24
N LEU A 33 4.23 -28.00 5.79
CA LEU A 33 3.05 -27.13 5.82
C LEU A 33 3.30 -25.83 6.58
N PHE A 34 4.02 -25.90 7.70
CA PHE A 34 4.42 -24.71 8.45
C PHE A 34 5.37 -23.80 7.64
N SER A 35 6.28 -24.39 6.86
CA SER A 35 7.19 -23.66 5.98
C SER A 35 6.44 -22.98 4.82
N LEU A 36 5.49 -23.66 4.18
CA LEU A 36 4.61 -23.06 3.17
C LEU A 36 3.78 -21.91 3.77
N HIS A 37 3.20 -22.10 4.95
CA HIS A 37 2.45 -21.06 5.64
C HIS A 37 3.30 -19.82 5.96
N LEU A 38 4.56 -20.02 6.36
CA LEU A 38 5.49 -18.91 6.58
C LEU A 38 5.87 -18.20 5.28
N GLN A 39 6.07 -18.95 4.19
CA GLN A 39 6.35 -18.39 2.87
C GLN A 39 5.17 -17.56 2.35
N ASP A 40 3.95 -18.08 2.43
CA ASP A 40 2.72 -17.38 2.00
C ASP A 40 2.52 -16.08 2.80
N LYS A 41 2.70 -16.13 4.13
CA LYS A 41 2.63 -14.93 4.97
C LYS A 41 3.71 -13.91 4.63
N GLN A 42 4.93 -14.35 4.32
CA GLN A 42 5.99 -13.45 3.93
C GLN A 42 5.71 -12.83 2.56
N GLN A 43 5.12 -13.59 1.64
CA GLN A 43 4.73 -13.12 0.31
C GLN A 43 3.59 -12.09 0.40
N ASP A 44 2.54 -12.36 1.17
CA ASP A 44 1.44 -11.40 1.41
C ASP A 44 1.97 -10.07 1.97
N ARG A 45 2.89 -10.14 2.94
CA ARG A 45 3.56 -8.94 3.44
C ARG A 45 4.30 -8.22 2.33
N VAL A 46 5.15 -8.90 1.56
CA VAL A 46 5.89 -8.26 0.46
C VAL A 46 4.95 -7.58 -0.53
N ASP A 47 3.84 -8.21 -0.88
CA ASP A 47 2.88 -7.66 -1.84
C ASP A 47 2.18 -6.41 -1.28
N LYS A 48 1.80 -6.40 0.00
CA LYS A 48 1.30 -5.19 0.69
C LYS A 48 2.33 -4.06 0.71
N GLY A 49 3.59 -4.38 1.01
CA GLY A 49 4.68 -3.41 0.99
C GLY A 49 4.90 -2.80 -0.38
N LYS A 50 4.85 -3.61 -1.44
CA LYS A 50 4.91 -3.12 -2.82
C LYS A 50 3.72 -2.23 -3.16
N ALA A 51 2.50 -2.59 -2.74
CA ALA A 51 1.31 -1.79 -2.97
C ALA A 51 1.40 -0.41 -2.30
N ILE A 52 1.96 -0.33 -1.08
CA ILE A 52 2.24 0.94 -0.39
C ILE A 52 3.22 1.80 -1.20
N LEU A 53 4.37 1.23 -1.58
CA LEU A 53 5.40 1.94 -2.36
C LEU A 53 4.86 2.41 -3.72
N GLN A 54 4.07 1.58 -4.40
CA GLN A 54 3.39 1.94 -5.65
C GLN A 54 2.40 3.10 -5.45
N SER A 55 1.58 3.04 -4.39
CA SER A 55 0.59 4.07 -4.07
C SER A 55 1.26 5.40 -3.72
N MET A 56 2.34 5.37 -2.94
CA MET A 56 3.16 6.53 -2.63
C MET A 56 3.82 7.13 -3.87
N GLY A 57 4.48 6.30 -4.68
CA GLY A 57 5.16 6.73 -5.90
C GLY A 57 4.17 7.31 -6.93
N GLY A 58 3.00 6.68 -7.09
CA GLY A 58 1.91 7.18 -7.94
C GLY A 58 1.37 8.52 -7.44
N THR A 59 1.15 8.65 -6.13
CA THR A 59 0.70 9.90 -5.50
C THR A 59 1.72 11.02 -5.66
N SER A 60 2.99 10.78 -5.33
CA SER A 60 4.08 11.75 -5.47
C SER A 60 4.23 12.23 -6.91
N ARG A 61 4.20 11.31 -7.88
CA ARG A 61 4.23 11.63 -9.30
C ARG A 61 3.01 12.46 -9.72
N SER A 62 1.82 12.12 -9.25
CA SER A 62 0.60 12.87 -9.57
C SER A 62 0.68 14.31 -9.07
N LEU A 63 1.12 14.50 -7.83
CA LEU A 63 1.23 15.83 -7.21
C LEU A 63 2.33 16.67 -7.88
N SER A 64 3.49 16.08 -8.17
CA SER A 64 4.59 16.76 -8.87
C SER A 64 4.18 17.22 -10.28
N ASN A 65 3.45 16.38 -11.01
CA ASN A 65 2.97 16.75 -12.34
C ASN A 65 1.84 17.79 -12.28
N LEU A 66 1.00 17.77 -11.25
CA LEU A 66 -0.06 18.74 -11.07
C LEU A 66 0.49 20.18 -10.98
N GLU A 67 1.59 20.39 -10.24
CA GLU A 67 2.27 21.70 -10.17
C GLU A 67 2.71 22.20 -11.55
N ALA A 68 3.37 21.33 -12.33
CA ALA A 68 3.85 21.66 -13.67
C ALA A 68 2.68 21.95 -14.64
N LEU A 69 1.61 21.15 -14.58
CA LEU A 69 0.44 21.28 -15.44
C LEU A 69 -0.39 22.54 -15.11
N LEU A 70 -0.55 22.87 -13.83
CA LEU A 70 -1.21 24.11 -13.41
C LEU A 70 -0.47 25.35 -13.89
N SER A 71 0.86 25.33 -13.87
CA SER A 71 1.69 26.42 -14.40
C SER A 71 1.55 26.54 -15.92
N ALA A 72 1.62 25.43 -16.65
CA ALA A 72 1.46 25.42 -18.11
C ALA A 72 0.07 25.86 -18.58
N MET A 73 -0.98 25.57 -17.80
CA MET A 73 -2.35 26.02 -18.07
C MET A 73 -2.53 27.54 -17.98
N GLU A 74 -1.70 28.25 -17.19
CA GLU A 74 -1.76 29.71 -17.12
C GLU A 74 -1.18 30.38 -18.38
N GLU A 75 -0.20 29.74 -19.00
CA GLU A 75 0.50 30.27 -20.18
C GLU A 75 -0.23 29.92 -21.50
N ALA A 76 -1.01 28.84 -21.51
CA ALA A 76 -1.78 28.41 -22.66
C ALA A 76 -3.02 29.26 -22.94
N SER A 77 -3.42 29.38 -24.21
CA SER A 77 -4.62 30.12 -24.62
C SER A 77 -5.49 29.32 -25.61
N GLY A 78 -6.80 29.63 -25.65
CA GLY A 78 -7.75 28.98 -26.54
C GLY A 78 -7.77 27.45 -26.39
N ALA A 79 -7.74 26.73 -27.52
CA ALA A 79 -7.85 25.27 -27.55
C ALA A 79 -6.69 24.54 -26.85
N GLU A 80 -5.50 25.15 -26.77
CA GLU A 80 -4.36 24.55 -26.06
C GLU A 80 -4.59 24.53 -24.55
N ARG A 81 -5.26 25.56 -24.02
CA ARG A 81 -5.65 25.64 -22.62
C ARG A 81 -6.71 24.60 -22.28
N ASP A 82 -7.71 24.42 -23.12
CA ASP A 82 -8.77 23.42 -22.91
C ASP A 82 -8.20 22.00 -22.89
N LYS A 83 -7.25 21.71 -23.80
CA LYS A 83 -6.53 20.44 -23.80
C LYS A 83 -5.68 20.26 -22.53
N ALA A 84 -4.94 21.28 -22.11
CA ALA A 84 -4.14 21.23 -20.89
C ALA A 84 -4.99 20.99 -19.63
N ILE A 85 -6.18 21.60 -19.56
CA ILE A 85 -7.16 21.38 -18.49
C ILE A 85 -7.64 19.93 -18.49
N TYR A 86 -8.00 19.40 -19.66
CA TYR A 86 -8.45 18.01 -19.79
C TYR A 86 -7.35 17.03 -19.36
N ASP A 87 -6.13 17.20 -19.88
CA ASP A 87 -4.99 16.33 -19.60
C ASP A 87 -4.64 16.33 -18.10
N ALA A 88 -4.69 17.50 -17.46
CA ALA A 88 -4.44 17.63 -16.03
C ALA A 88 -5.54 17.01 -15.17
N GLY A 89 -6.81 17.22 -15.53
CA GLY A 89 -7.94 16.59 -14.85
C GLY A 89 -7.89 15.07 -14.96
N ALA A 90 -7.64 14.54 -16.17
CA ALA A 90 -7.52 13.12 -16.43
C ALA A 90 -6.35 12.48 -15.66
N MET A 91 -5.20 13.15 -15.63
CA MET A 91 -4.02 12.67 -14.91
C MET A 91 -4.24 12.65 -13.40
N PHE A 92 -4.78 13.73 -12.84
CA PHE A 92 -5.02 13.86 -11.40
C PHE A 92 -6.09 12.87 -10.93
N LEU A 93 -7.23 12.79 -11.62
CA LEU A 93 -8.31 11.85 -11.28
C LEU A 93 -7.90 10.39 -11.54
N GLY A 94 -7.09 10.13 -12.57
CA GLY A 94 -6.58 8.79 -12.86
C GLY A 94 -5.70 8.20 -11.75
N GLN A 95 -5.12 9.04 -10.88
CA GLN A 95 -4.31 8.62 -9.73
C GLN A 95 -5.05 8.69 -8.39
N SER A 96 -6.34 9.05 -8.38
CA SER A 96 -7.17 9.13 -7.17
C SER A 96 -7.24 7.81 -6.38
N GLY A 97 -7.24 6.67 -7.08
CA GLY A 97 -7.20 5.35 -6.46
C GLY A 97 -5.92 5.10 -5.66
N SER A 98 -4.76 5.49 -6.20
CA SER A 98 -3.45 5.41 -5.53
C SER A 98 -3.45 6.26 -4.26
N PHE A 99 -4.08 7.43 -4.32
CA PHE A 99 -4.17 8.36 -3.19
C PHE A 99 -5.02 7.80 -2.05
N LEU A 100 -6.21 7.27 -2.36
CA LEU A 100 -7.08 6.65 -1.35
C LEU A 100 -6.46 5.39 -0.75
N THR A 101 -5.80 4.58 -1.58
CA THR A 101 -5.07 3.38 -1.12
C THR A 101 -3.94 3.76 -0.17
N LEU A 102 -3.24 4.87 -0.43
CA LEU A 102 -2.21 5.39 0.46
C LEU A 102 -2.80 5.81 1.82
N MET A 103 -3.95 6.50 1.84
CA MET A 103 -4.62 6.90 3.08
C MET A 103 -5.10 5.68 3.89
N ASP A 104 -5.66 4.68 3.24
CA ASP A 104 -6.07 3.43 3.89
C ASP A 104 -4.87 2.70 4.50
N SER A 105 -3.79 2.61 3.75
CA SER A 105 -2.55 1.99 4.24
C SER A 105 -1.95 2.79 5.39
N GLY A 106 -1.94 4.13 5.31
CA GLY A 106 -1.44 4.98 6.38
C GLY A 106 -2.20 4.76 7.68
N LYS A 107 -3.54 4.62 7.62
CA LYS A 107 -4.32 4.29 8.81
C LYS A 107 -4.04 2.89 9.34
N GLU A 108 -4.00 1.89 8.46
CA GLU A 108 -3.78 0.48 8.83
C GLU A 108 -2.43 0.27 9.54
N PHE A 109 -1.37 0.91 9.04
CA PHE A 109 -0.01 0.76 9.55
C PHE A 109 0.39 1.82 10.58
N SER A 110 -0.51 2.74 10.95
CA SER A 110 -0.25 3.73 11.99
C SER A 110 -0.01 3.07 13.34
N ALA A 111 0.94 3.64 14.11
CA ALA A 111 1.19 3.20 15.48
C ALA A 111 0.01 3.48 16.41
N ASP A 112 -0.76 4.52 16.12
CA ASP A 112 -1.93 4.94 16.89
C ASP A 112 -3.06 5.36 15.94
N ALA A 113 -3.92 4.40 15.59
CA ALA A 113 -5.07 4.63 14.73
C ALA A 113 -6.11 5.60 15.34
N SER A 114 -6.05 5.91 16.64
CA SER A 114 -6.97 6.88 17.27
C SER A 114 -6.66 8.33 16.89
N THR A 115 -5.43 8.61 16.43
CA THR A 115 -5.02 9.92 15.90
C THR A 115 -5.65 10.22 14.54
N TRP A 116 -6.17 9.20 13.85
CA TRP A 116 -6.77 9.35 12.54
C TRP A 116 -8.23 9.81 12.65
N PRO A 117 -8.63 10.86 11.92
CA PRO A 117 -10.03 11.28 11.87
C PRO A 117 -10.94 10.14 11.41
N ALA A 118 -12.10 9.97 12.06
CA ALA A 118 -13.09 8.97 11.65
C ALA A 118 -13.51 9.15 10.17
N GLU A 119 -13.59 10.40 9.73
CA GLU A 119 -14.02 10.81 8.39
C GLU A 119 -12.86 10.97 7.38
N TYR A 120 -11.66 10.44 7.65
CA TYR A 120 -10.48 10.65 6.79
C TYR A 120 -10.73 10.33 5.31
N LYS A 121 -11.49 9.28 4.99
CA LYS A 121 -11.87 8.93 3.60
C LYS A 121 -12.71 10.03 2.96
N LYS A 122 -13.67 10.58 3.71
CA LYS A 122 -14.53 11.66 3.24
C LYS A 122 -13.72 12.93 2.99
N THR A 123 -12.75 13.24 3.86
CA THR A 123 -11.81 14.35 3.66
C THR A 123 -10.98 14.16 2.40
N ALA A 124 -10.38 12.97 2.21
CA ALA A 124 -9.56 12.68 1.04
C ALA A 124 -10.37 12.76 -0.27
N VAL A 125 -11.58 12.18 -0.30
CA VAL A 125 -12.47 12.26 -1.46
C VAL A 125 -12.90 13.70 -1.73
N ALA A 126 -13.30 14.45 -0.70
CA ALA A 126 -13.70 15.85 -0.85
C ALA A 126 -12.56 16.71 -1.39
N PHE A 127 -11.32 16.47 -0.94
CA PHE A 127 -10.13 17.12 -1.48
C PHE A 127 -9.95 16.82 -2.96
N MET A 128 -10.02 15.56 -3.37
CA MET A 128 -9.89 15.17 -4.79
C MET A 128 -10.98 15.80 -5.66
N ASP A 129 -12.23 15.82 -5.19
CA ASP A 129 -13.34 16.44 -5.89
C ASP A 129 -13.17 17.96 -6.03
N ARG A 130 -12.74 18.63 -4.95
CA ARG A 130 -12.50 20.07 -4.96
C ARG A 130 -11.34 20.42 -5.87
N ALA A 131 -10.21 19.74 -5.73
CA ALA A 131 -9.04 19.91 -6.58
C ALA A 131 -9.37 19.67 -8.06
N GLY A 132 -10.15 18.62 -8.38
CA GLY A 132 -10.63 18.37 -9.74
C GLY A 132 -11.47 19.52 -10.29
N LYS A 133 -12.38 20.08 -9.49
CA LYS A 133 -13.18 21.27 -9.88
C LYS A 133 -12.31 22.51 -10.09
N ASP A 134 -11.32 22.72 -9.24
CA ASP A 134 -10.42 23.87 -9.33
C ASP A 134 -9.48 23.77 -10.55
N ILE A 135 -9.06 22.57 -10.95
CA ILE A 135 -8.34 22.33 -12.21
C ILE A 135 -9.20 22.74 -13.40
N VAL A 136 -10.44 22.24 -13.46
CA VAL A 136 -11.33 22.42 -14.61
C VAL A 136 -11.87 23.84 -14.72
N SER A 137 -12.37 24.38 -13.61
CA SER A 137 -13.20 25.59 -13.58
C SER A 137 -12.80 26.60 -12.51
N GLY A 138 -11.73 26.32 -11.76
CA GLY A 138 -11.25 27.22 -10.71
C GLY A 138 -10.72 28.54 -11.26
N THR A 139 -10.76 29.56 -10.43
CA THR A 139 -10.12 30.85 -10.67
C THR A 139 -8.60 30.71 -10.70
N LYS A 140 -7.90 31.76 -11.14
CA LYS A 140 -6.43 31.81 -11.07
C LYS A 140 -5.93 31.61 -9.64
N GLU A 141 -6.61 32.20 -8.67
CA GLU A 141 -6.29 32.07 -7.25
C GLU A 141 -6.52 30.64 -6.75
N ASP A 142 -7.59 29.97 -7.18
CA ASP A 142 -7.86 28.57 -6.81
C ASP A 142 -6.75 27.64 -7.33
N LYS A 143 -6.33 27.84 -8.58
CA LYS A 143 -5.24 27.07 -9.21
C LYS A 143 -3.89 27.31 -8.53
N ALA A 144 -3.59 28.55 -8.17
CA ALA A 144 -2.38 28.89 -7.41
C ALA A 144 -2.38 28.24 -6.02
N ARG A 145 -3.53 28.26 -5.31
CA ARG A 145 -3.68 27.56 -4.01
C ARG A 145 -3.53 26.05 -4.15
N LEU A 146 -4.11 25.46 -5.18
CA LEU A 146 -3.97 24.04 -5.46
C LEU A 146 -2.51 23.66 -5.77
N ALA A 147 -1.81 24.47 -6.56
CA ALA A 147 -0.39 24.26 -6.85
C ALA A 147 0.46 24.31 -5.57
N GLN A 148 0.23 25.29 -4.70
CA GLN A 148 0.92 25.39 -3.41
C GLN A 148 0.61 24.19 -2.50
N THR A 149 -0.65 23.73 -2.50
CA THR A 149 -1.06 22.54 -1.74
C THR A 149 -0.39 21.28 -2.28
N ALA A 150 -0.34 21.11 -3.60
CA ALA A 150 0.34 19.99 -4.25
C ALA A 150 1.84 19.97 -3.95
N LYS A 151 2.47 21.14 -3.91
CA LYS A 151 3.88 21.28 -3.52
C LYS A 151 4.14 20.87 -2.07
N GLU A 152 3.27 21.28 -1.16
CA GLU A 152 3.38 20.90 0.26
C GLU A 152 3.17 19.39 0.44
N LEU A 153 2.16 18.81 -0.22
CA LEU A 153 1.93 17.35 -0.21
C LEU A 153 3.13 16.59 -0.81
N THR A 154 3.73 17.10 -1.89
CA THR A 154 4.93 16.53 -2.50
C THR A 154 6.13 16.61 -1.54
N ARG A 155 6.30 17.72 -0.82
CA ARG A 155 7.36 17.91 0.18
C ARG A 155 7.24 16.89 1.31
N LEU A 156 6.02 16.64 1.79
CA LEU A 156 5.75 15.64 2.83
C LEU A 156 6.17 14.22 2.36
N LEU A 157 5.93 13.90 1.09
CA LEU A 157 6.34 12.63 0.49
C LEU A 157 7.84 12.58 0.15
N GLY A 158 8.49 13.71 -0.12
CA GLY A 158 9.91 13.77 -0.53
C GLY A 158 10.91 13.23 0.49
N GLY A 159 10.50 12.99 1.74
CA GLY A 159 11.33 12.34 2.77
C GLY A 159 11.42 10.81 2.66
N VAL A 160 10.68 10.18 1.74
CA VAL A 160 10.58 8.72 1.64
C VAL A 160 11.13 8.23 0.31
N ASP A 161 12.06 7.27 0.35
CA ASP A 161 12.50 6.54 -0.84
C ASP A 161 11.43 5.54 -1.27
N PHE A 162 10.81 5.80 -2.43
CA PHE A 162 9.72 5.01 -3.01
C PHE A 162 10.18 3.95 -4.02
N SER A 163 11.49 3.69 -4.11
CA SER A 163 12.01 2.65 -4.99
C SER A 163 11.45 1.28 -4.60
N ILE A 164 10.99 0.53 -5.61
CA ILE A 164 10.57 -0.86 -5.48
C ILE A 164 11.74 -1.72 -5.95
N ASP A 165 12.89 -1.54 -5.32
CA ASP A 165 14.14 -2.14 -5.76
C ASP A 165 14.35 -3.56 -5.19
N SER A 166 13.70 -3.88 -4.08
CA SER A 166 14.01 -5.08 -3.30
C SER A 166 12.84 -5.61 -2.46
N LYS A 167 12.90 -6.91 -2.17
CA LYS A 167 12.00 -7.59 -1.21
C LYS A 167 12.22 -7.05 0.21
N GLU A 168 13.47 -6.72 0.57
CA GLU A 168 13.78 -6.10 1.85
C GLU A 168 13.09 -4.75 2.02
N ARG A 169 13.06 -3.90 0.98
CA ARG A 169 12.40 -2.58 1.05
C ARG A 169 10.89 -2.70 1.26
N ALA A 170 10.24 -3.63 0.55
CA ALA A 170 8.81 -3.90 0.73
C ALA A 170 8.47 -4.41 2.14
N LEU A 171 9.36 -5.17 2.77
CA LEU A 171 9.17 -5.59 4.17
C LEU A 171 9.47 -4.44 5.14
N THR A 172 10.47 -3.61 4.83
CA THR A 172 10.88 -2.49 5.67
C THR A 172 9.82 -1.42 5.74
N ILE A 173 9.14 -1.07 4.64
CA ILE A 173 8.11 -0.04 4.64
C ILE A 173 6.93 -0.41 5.55
N GLN A 174 6.62 -1.70 5.74
CA GLN A 174 5.58 -2.10 6.70
C GLN A 174 6.04 -2.05 8.16
N ALA A 175 7.34 -2.16 8.40
CA ALA A 175 7.91 -2.10 9.73
C ALA A 175 8.21 -0.65 10.15
N ASP A 176 8.47 0.22 9.18
CA ASP A 176 8.66 1.65 9.38
C ASP A 176 7.34 2.30 9.78
N LYS A 177 7.35 2.92 10.96
CA LYS A 177 6.18 3.61 11.53
C LYS A 177 6.19 5.13 11.26
N GLY A 178 7.19 5.66 10.56
CA GLY A 178 7.28 7.09 10.27
C GLY A 178 6.39 7.55 9.11
N TRP A 179 6.24 6.75 8.06
CA TRP A 179 5.45 7.15 6.89
C TRP A 179 3.91 7.22 7.11
N PRO A 180 3.29 6.45 8.04
CA PRO A 180 1.88 6.66 8.39
C PRO A 180 1.61 8.07 8.91
N ASP A 181 2.52 8.65 9.70
CA ASP A 181 2.40 10.02 10.22
C ASP A 181 2.48 11.05 9.10
N ILE A 182 3.24 10.76 8.03
CA ILE A 182 3.25 11.59 6.82
C ILE A 182 1.86 11.60 6.18
N CYS A 183 1.18 10.44 6.09
CA CYS A 183 -0.17 10.37 5.55
C CYS A 183 -1.18 11.16 6.39
N LEU A 184 -1.03 11.15 7.73
CA LEU A 184 -1.84 11.97 8.62
C LEU A 184 -1.58 13.47 8.41
N GLN A 185 -0.31 13.88 8.25
CA GLN A 185 0.03 15.27 7.93
C GLN A 185 -0.55 15.70 6.58
N MET A 186 -0.53 14.82 5.58
CA MET A 186 -1.17 15.06 4.29
C MET A 186 -2.67 15.31 4.45
N LEU A 187 -3.37 14.51 5.27
CA LEU A 187 -4.79 14.73 5.56
C LEU A 187 -5.06 16.11 6.17
N ASN A 188 -4.21 16.56 7.09
CA ASN A 188 -4.34 17.89 7.68
C ASN A 188 -4.19 19.01 6.63
N VAL A 189 -3.24 18.86 5.70
CA VAL A 189 -3.05 19.80 4.58
C VAL A 189 -4.28 19.82 3.66
N MET A 190 -4.85 18.65 3.36
CA MET A 190 -6.08 18.54 2.57
C MET A 190 -7.28 19.19 3.27
N GLU A 191 -7.41 18.97 4.59
CA GLU A 191 -8.48 19.56 5.38
C GLU A 191 -8.36 21.09 5.43
N ALA A 192 -7.14 21.62 5.53
CA ALA A 192 -6.89 23.06 5.45
C ALA A 192 -7.30 23.63 4.09
N TYR A 193 -6.99 22.94 2.99
CA TYR A 193 -7.41 23.33 1.65
C TYR A 193 -8.94 23.36 1.48
N LEU A 194 -9.66 22.44 2.12
CA LEU A 194 -11.12 22.38 2.04
C LEU A 194 -11.83 23.49 2.83
N LYS A 195 -11.16 24.06 3.82
CA LYS A 195 -11.69 25.14 4.67
C LYS A 195 -11.36 26.54 4.16
N SER A 196 -10.44 26.66 3.20
CA SER A 196 -10.06 27.92 2.55
C SER A 196 -10.99 28.28 1.39
#